data_AF-A0A951XIX6-F1
#
_entry.id   AF-A0A951XIX6-F1
#
_cell.length_a   1.000
_cell.length_b   1.000
_cell.length_c   1.000
_cell.angle_alpha   90.00
_cell.angle_beta   90.00
_cell.angle_gamma   90.00
#
_symmetry.space_group_name_H-M   'P 1'
#
loop_
_entity.id
_entity.type
_entity.pdbx_description
1 polymer ?
#
loop_
_entity_poly.entity_id
_entity_poly.type
_entity_poly.pdbx_seq_one_letter_code
_entity_poly.pdbx_strand_id
1 'polypeptide(L)'
;MKSIRHLLIALLISLVALPGFASNATATDHPANDVISAYLQVQSALAGDNLAAAKTAGAALQTAAADPAHAGLTDAAGKIARAGDIAAARTAFLHVSQALIPLLKNTGTTDLYLAHCPMAFRGKGGDWLQSGQTISNPYYGKSMLRCGVIKEQLSGGKPASAHEVDATPAGTMPHSGHSRAELDRMHLGVPGYKSQPAESTRPAACGMSCCATKS
;
A
#
# COMPACT_ATOMS: atom_id res chain seq x y z
N MET A 1 -72.13 44.61 6.32
CA MET A 1 -72.72 43.36 6.87
C MET A 1 -71.94 42.21 6.22
N LYS A 2 -71.19 41.31 6.85
CA LYS A 2 -71.21 40.79 8.22
C LYS A 2 -69.81 40.25 8.57
N SER A 3 -69.27 40.76 9.68
CA SER A 3 -68.33 40.17 10.65
C SER A 3 -67.24 39.16 10.23
N ILE A 4 -66.00 39.61 10.42
CA ILE A 4 -64.97 38.91 11.23
C ILE A 4 -65.61 38.33 12.49
N ARG A 5 -65.36 37.03 12.82
CA ARG A 5 -65.45 36.44 14.18
C ARG A 5 -65.08 34.94 14.23
N HIS A 6 -63.85 34.67 14.70
CA HIS A 6 -63.40 33.52 15.54
C HIS A 6 -63.55 32.08 14.98
N LEU A 7 -62.51 31.26 14.85
CA LEU A 7 -61.78 30.57 15.92
C LEU A 7 -60.41 30.12 15.33
N LEU A 8 -59.27 30.58 15.84
CA LEU A 8 -58.51 29.87 16.89
C LEU A 8 -58.22 28.40 16.54
N ILE A 9 -57.18 28.16 15.73
CA ILE A 9 -56.31 26.98 15.93
C ILE A 9 -54.92 27.52 16.21
N ALA A 10 -54.75 27.91 17.47
CA ALA A 10 -53.45 27.95 18.12
C ALA A 10 -52.96 26.50 18.23
N LEU A 11 -52.28 25.99 17.19
CA LEU A 11 -51.47 24.79 17.36
C LEU A 11 -50.08 25.24 17.78
N LEU A 12 -49.93 25.32 19.10
CA LEU A 12 -48.69 25.26 19.83
C LEU A 12 -47.80 24.16 19.23
N ILE A 13 -46.89 24.54 18.33
CA ILE A 13 -45.71 23.71 18.08
C ILE A 13 -44.82 23.97 19.30
N SER A 14 -44.96 23.07 20.27
CA SER A 14 -44.10 22.97 21.43
C SER A 14 -42.65 23.12 21.00
N LEU A 15 -42.06 24.24 21.40
CA LEU A 15 -40.61 24.43 21.44
C LEU A 15 -40.09 23.47 22.51
N VAL A 16 -39.89 22.21 22.14
CA VAL A 16 -39.06 21.29 22.93
C VAL A 16 -37.63 21.77 22.70
N ALA A 17 -37.18 22.65 23.59
CA ALA A 17 -35.76 22.90 23.80
C ALA A 17 -35.16 21.59 24.32
N LEU A 18 -34.74 20.72 23.39
CA LEU A 18 -33.85 19.63 23.73
C LEU A 18 -32.56 20.27 24.23
N PRO A 19 -32.11 20.01 25.47
CA PRO A 19 -30.76 20.38 25.85
C PRO A 19 -29.83 19.72 24.84
N GLY A 20 -29.06 20.55 24.14
CA GLY A 20 -28.08 20.07 23.18
C GLY A 20 -27.23 19.02 23.87
N PHE A 21 -27.25 17.79 23.35
CA PHE A 21 -26.24 16.81 23.70
C PHE A 21 -24.92 17.40 23.24
N ALA A 22 -24.17 17.99 24.17
CA ALA A 22 -22.76 18.19 24.01
C ALA A 22 -22.19 16.79 23.73
N SER A 23 -21.82 16.54 22.47
CA SER A 23 -20.95 15.42 22.16
C SER A 23 -19.66 15.68 22.91
N ASN A 24 -19.49 15.02 24.05
CA ASN A 24 -18.16 14.79 24.59
C ASN A 24 -17.47 13.83 23.61
N ALA A 25 -16.99 14.39 22.50
CA ALA A 25 -15.91 13.77 21.76
C ALA A 25 -14.81 13.58 22.80
N THR A 26 -14.54 12.34 23.15
CA THR A 26 -13.29 11.97 23.79
C THR A 26 -12.21 12.35 22.79
N ALA A 27 -11.75 13.60 22.88
CA ALA A 27 -10.50 14.06 22.30
C ALA A 27 -9.40 13.31 23.04
N THR A 28 -9.20 12.05 22.67
CA THR A 28 -7.90 11.43 22.83
C THR A 28 -7.05 12.06 21.73
N ASP A 29 -6.31 13.10 22.09
CA ASP A 29 -5.24 13.70 21.29
C ASP A 29 -4.23 12.62 20.90
N HIS A 30 -4.54 11.86 19.85
CA HIS A 30 -3.61 10.94 19.23
C HIS A 30 -3.34 11.50 17.84
N PRO A 31 -2.29 12.32 17.67
CA PRO A 31 -1.91 12.85 16.36
C PRO A 31 -1.74 11.73 15.32
N ALA A 32 -1.38 10.51 15.75
CA ALA A 32 -1.36 9.32 14.90
C ALA A 32 -2.73 8.94 14.32
N ASN A 33 -3.81 9.03 15.10
CA ASN A 33 -5.17 8.73 14.64
C ASN A 33 -5.65 9.79 13.63
N ASP A 34 -5.29 11.05 13.84
CA ASP A 34 -5.63 12.14 12.91
C ASP A 34 -4.90 11.99 11.57
N VAL A 35 -3.61 11.62 11.61
CA VAL A 35 -2.82 11.29 10.41
C VAL A 35 -3.45 10.12 9.66
N ILE A 36 -3.78 9.02 10.34
CA ILE A 36 -4.41 7.85 9.72
C ILE A 36 -5.78 8.20 9.11
N SER A 37 -6.61 8.91 9.86
CA SER A 37 -7.94 9.35 9.42
C SER A 37 -7.85 10.22 8.16
N ALA A 38 -7.00 11.26 8.18
CA ALA A 38 -6.81 12.14 7.04
C ALA A 38 -6.21 11.39 5.83
N TYR A 39 -5.27 10.48 6.05
CA TYR A 39 -4.73 9.60 5.01
C TYR A 39 -5.82 8.77 4.32
N LEU A 40 -6.68 8.10 5.10
CA LEU A 40 -7.77 7.29 4.57
C LEU A 40 -8.81 8.13 3.82
N GLN A 41 -9.05 9.36 4.26
CA GLN A 41 -9.92 10.30 3.54
C GLN A 41 -9.33 10.69 2.18
N VAL A 42 -8.02 10.95 2.09
CA VAL A 42 -7.35 11.18 0.80
C VAL A 42 -7.47 9.95 -0.10
N GLN A 43 -7.18 8.76 0.43
CA GLN A 43 -7.27 7.49 -0.30
C GLN A 43 -8.67 7.27 -0.89
N SER A 44 -9.71 7.42 -0.06
CA SER A 44 -11.10 7.24 -0.47
C SER A 44 -11.54 8.28 -1.51
N ALA A 45 -11.15 9.55 -1.32
CA ALA A 45 -11.44 10.61 -2.27
C ALA A 45 -10.82 10.36 -3.64
N LEU A 46 -9.55 9.92 -3.69
CA LEU A 46 -8.85 9.61 -4.93
C LEU A 46 -9.41 8.35 -5.63
N ALA A 47 -9.85 7.37 -4.85
CA ALA A 47 -10.56 6.21 -5.36
C ALA A 47 -11.93 6.59 -5.95
N GLY A 48 -12.59 7.62 -5.39
CA GLY A 48 -13.85 8.18 -5.88
C GLY A 48 -13.74 9.21 -7.01
N ASP A 49 -12.54 9.46 -7.55
CA ASP A 49 -12.25 10.54 -8.51
C ASP A 49 -12.60 11.96 -8.01
N ASN A 50 -12.59 12.19 -6.70
CA ASN A 50 -12.96 13.46 -6.10
C ASN A 50 -11.73 14.29 -5.73
N LEU A 51 -11.24 15.10 -6.67
CA LEU A 51 -10.08 15.97 -6.45
C LEU A 51 -10.31 17.00 -5.34
N ALA A 52 -11.49 17.60 -5.24
CA ALA A 52 -11.78 18.61 -4.23
C ALA A 52 -11.66 18.02 -2.82
N ALA A 53 -12.30 16.87 -2.58
CA ALA A 53 -12.20 16.17 -1.30
C ALA A 53 -10.77 15.71 -1.02
N ALA A 54 -10.03 15.24 -2.04
CA ALA A 54 -8.63 14.84 -1.88
C ALA A 54 -7.75 16.02 -1.47
N LYS A 55 -7.97 17.23 -2.01
CA LYS A 55 -7.26 18.44 -1.63
C LYS A 55 -7.56 18.85 -0.19
N THR A 56 -8.82 18.83 0.21
CA THR A 56 -9.24 19.14 1.59
C THR A 56 -8.61 18.16 2.59
N ALA A 57 -8.72 16.85 2.33
CA ALA A 57 -8.12 15.83 3.18
C ALA A 57 -6.58 15.89 3.16
N GLY A 58 -5.97 16.26 2.03
CA GLY A 58 -4.53 16.47 1.91
C GLY A 58 -4.03 17.63 2.76
N ALA A 59 -4.81 18.72 2.86
CA ALA A 59 -4.50 19.83 3.77
C ALA A 59 -4.61 19.40 5.24
N ALA A 60 -5.67 18.66 5.60
CA ALA A 60 -5.82 18.11 6.94
C ALA A 60 -4.66 17.17 7.30
N LEU A 61 -4.26 16.30 6.37
CA LEU A 61 -3.12 15.41 6.54
C LEU A 61 -1.80 16.19 6.70
N GLN A 62 -1.61 17.25 5.91
CA GLN A 62 -0.43 18.12 6.04
C GLN A 62 -0.35 18.73 7.45
N THR A 63 -1.47 19.20 8.00
CA THR A 63 -1.53 19.74 9.36
C THR A 63 -1.30 18.66 10.42
N ALA A 64 -1.94 17.50 10.30
CA ALA A 64 -1.79 16.41 11.27
C ALA A 64 -0.37 15.82 11.28
N ALA A 65 0.30 15.80 10.12
CA ALA A 65 1.67 15.31 9.97
C ALA A 65 2.74 16.39 10.16
N ALA A 66 2.44 17.52 10.82
CA ALA A 66 3.37 18.66 10.96
C ALA A 66 4.53 18.42 11.96
N ASP A 67 5.14 17.24 11.91
CA ASP A 67 6.34 16.87 12.66
C ASP A 67 7.59 17.02 11.76
N PRO A 68 8.62 17.79 12.17
CA PRO A 68 9.89 17.88 11.44
C PRO A 68 10.56 16.52 11.14
N ALA A 69 10.37 15.51 11.98
CA ALA A 69 10.87 14.15 11.75
C ALA A 69 10.21 13.46 10.54
N HIS A 70 9.09 13.99 10.05
CA HIS A 70 8.31 13.44 8.95
C HIS A 70 8.08 14.47 7.82
N ALA A 71 9.01 15.42 7.63
CA ALA A 71 8.89 16.48 6.62
C ALA A 71 8.51 15.99 5.21
N GLY A 72 9.01 14.81 4.79
CA GLY A 72 8.64 14.21 3.50
C GLY A 72 7.16 13.85 3.38
N LEU A 73 6.53 13.37 4.47
CA LEU A 73 5.09 13.09 4.53
C LEU A 73 4.29 14.40 4.47
N THR A 74 4.70 15.40 5.26
CA THR A 74 4.09 16.74 5.28
C THR A 74 4.12 17.39 3.90
N ASP A 75 5.27 17.36 3.22
CA ASP A 75 5.44 17.93 1.89
C ASP A 75 4.60 17.22 0.84
N ALA A 76 4.56 15.89 0.88
CA ALA A 76 3.74 15.10 -0.04
C ALA A 76 2.24 15.37 0.17
N ALA A 77 1.78 15.46 1.41
CA ALA A 77 0.40 15.84 1.74
C ALA A 77 0.07 17.26 1.23
N GLY A 78 1.00 18.21 1.39
CA GLY A 78 0.84 19.56 0.85
C GLY A 78 0.79 19.62 -0.68
N LYS A 79 1.49 18.73 -1.38
CA LYS A 79 1.37 18.59 -2.84
C LYS A 79 -0.01 18.09 -3.26
N ILE A 80 -0.65 17.22 -2.48
CA ILE A 80 -2.05 16.82 -2.69
C ILE A 80 -2.96 18.02 -2.49
N ALA A 81 -2.82 18.75 -1.38
CA ALA A 81 -3.62 19.93 -1.06
C ALA A 81 -3.59 21.00 -2.16
N ARG A 82 -2.44 21.17 -2.82
CA ARG A 82 -2.22 22.16 -3.89
C ARG A 82 -2.31 21.59 -5.31
N ALA A 83 -2.70 20.32 -5.47
CA ALA A 83 -2.74 19.67 -6.78
C ALA A 83 -3.65 20.43 -7.77
N GLY A 84 -3.14 20.63 -8.99
CA GLY A 84 -3.88 21.26 -10.09
C GLY A 84 -4.87 20.30 -10.76
N ASP A 85 -4.58 19.00 -10.72
CA ASP A 85 -5.42 17.96 -11.30
C ASP A 85 -5.32 16.65 -10.49
N ILE A 86 -6.15 15.67 -10.85
CA ILE A 86 -6.22 14.39 -10.15
C ILE A 86 -4.98 13.51 -10.36
N ALA A 87 -4.29 13.64 -11.49
CA ALA A 87 -3.09 12.86 -11.77
C ALA A 87 -1.92 13.33 -10.87
N ALA A 88 -1.79 14.64 -10.67
CA ALA A 88 -0.87 15.24 -9.73
C ALA A 88 -1.16 14.79 -8.29
N ALA A 89 -2.43 14.81 -7.88
CA ALA A 89 -2.83 14.35 -6.55
C ALA A 89 -2.50 12.87 -6.31
N ARG A 90 -2.73 12.00 -7.31
CA ARG A 90 -2.38 10.57 -7.25
C ARG A 90 -0.89 10.31 -7.15
N THR A 91 -0.10 11.08 -7.90
CA THR A 91 1.37 11.00 -7.85
C THR A 91 1.87 11.41 -6.48
N ALA A 92 1.33 12.50 -5.91
CA ALA A 92 1.67 12.92 -4.55
C ALA A 92 1.21 11.88 -3.49
N PHE A 93 0.04 11.25 -3.67
CA PHE A 93 -0.45 10.21 -2.77
C PHE A 93 0.41 8.94 -2.74
N LEU A 94 1.09 8.60 -3.85
CA LEU A 94 2.10 7.53 -3.84
C LEU A 94 3.20 7.84 -2.81
N HIS A 95 3.72 9.07 -2.80
CA HIS A 95 4.76 9.48 -1.85
C HIS A 95 4.26 9.50 -0.41
N VAL A 96 3.03 9.97 -0.19
CA VAL A 96 2.38 9.88 1.13
C VAL A 96 2.31 8.43 1.61
N SER A 97 1.87 7.51 0.75
CA SER A 97 1.73 6.09 1.10
C SER A 97 3.08 5.45 1.40
N GLN A 98 4.10 5.71 0.57
CA GLN A 98 5.46 5.22 0.76
C GLN A 98 6.08 5.71 2.08
N ALA A 99 5.79 6.95 2.50
CA ALA A 99 6.27 7.48 3.76
C ALA A 99 5.50 6.92 4.97
N LEU A 100 4.18 6.77 4.87
CA LEU A 100 3.35 6.41 6.02
C LEU A 100 3.33 4.89 6.31
N ILE A 101 3.37 4.03 5.29
CA ILE A 101 3.37 2.57 5.46
C ILE A 101 4.45 2.08 6.46
N PRO A 102 5.74 2.42 6.32
CA PRO A 102 6.76 1.92 7.25
C PRO A 102 6.58 2.45 8.67
N LEU A 103 6.02 3.66 8.84
CA LEU A 103 5.71 4.21 10.15
C LEU A 103 4.63 3.39 10.86
N LEU A 104 3.58 3.00 10.14
CA LEU A 104 2.44 2.30 10.73
C LEU A 104 2.65 0.80 10.90
N LYS A 105 3.52 0.17 10.10
CA LYS A 105 3.81 -1.28 10.19
C LYS A 105 4.18 -1.76 11.59
N ASN A 106 4.83 -0.93 12.40
CA ASN A 106 5.32 -1.29 13.73
C ASN A 106 4.49 -0.71 14.89
N THR A 107 3.42 0.03 14.60
CA THR A 107 2.64 0.76 15.63
C THR A 107 1.64 -0.09 16.38
N GLY A 108 1.40 -1.33 15.93
CA GLY A 108 0.35 -2.15 16.53
C GLY A 108 -1.06 -1.85 16.02
N THR A 109 -1.20 -0.94 15.04
CA THR A 109 -2.52 -0.58 14.48
C THR A 109 -3.21 -1.83 13.95
N THR A 110 -4.39 -2.12 14.49
CA THR A 110 -5.29 -3.16 14.00
C THR A 110 -6.32 -2.49 13.10
N ASP A 111 -6.75 -3.17 12.03
CA ASP A 111 -7.77 -2.73 11.04
C ASP A 111 -7.31 -1.99 9.77
N LEU A 112 -6.00 -1.89 9.54
CA LEU A 112 -5.46 -1.42 8.25
C LEU A 112 -4.99 -2.59 7.39
N TYR A 113 -5.29 -2.52 6.11
CA TYR A 113 -4.84 -3.50 5.12
C TYR A 113 -3.88 -2.87 4.14
N LEU A 114 -2.73 -3.50 3.95
CA LEU A 114 -1.80 -3.15 2.89
C LEU A 114 -2.30 -3.74 1.57
N ALA A 115 -2.62 -2.88 0.62
CA ALA A 115 -3.05 -3.24 -0.72
C ALA A 115 -2.01 -2.83 -1.75
N HIS A 116 -1.99 -3.51 -2.89
CA HIS A 116 -1.05 -3.28 -3.97
C HIS A 116 -1.69 -3.37 -5.34
N CYS A 117 -1.31 -2.47 -6.24
CA CYS A 117 -1.70 -2.50 -7.65
C CYS A 117 -0.44 -2.58 -8.51
N PRO A 118 -0.15 -3.70 -9.19
CA PRO A 118 1.07 -3.85 -9.99
C PRO A 118 1.05 -2.97 -11.25
N MET A 119 -0.13 -2.59 -11.74
CA MET A 119 -0.28 -1.77 -12.94
C MET A 119 -0.03 -0.28 -12.70
N ALA A 120 -0.12 0.18 -11.45
CA ALA A 120 0.01 1.59 -11.11
C ALA A 120 1.29 2.20 -11.67
N PHE A 121 1.19 3.45 -12.11
CA PHE A 121 2.32 4.25 -12.62
C PHE A 121 3.11 3.57 -13.74
N ARG A 122 2.40 3.03 -14.74
CA ARG A 122 2.97 2.33 -15.92
C ARG A 122 3.70 1.05 -15.55
N GLY A 123 3.08 0.23 -14.69
CA GLY A 123 3.64 -1.08 -14.29
C GLY A 123 4.74 -1.01 -13.22
N LYS A 124 4.99 0.17 -12.66
CA LYS A 124 5.94 0.34 -11.54
C LYS A 124 5.36 -0.18 -10.21
N GLY A 125 4.04 -0.33 -10.14
CA GLY A 125 3.34 -0.72 -8.95
C GLY A 125 3.10 0.43 -7.97
N GLY A 126 2.22 0.21 -7.01
CA GLY A 126 1.91 1.15 -5.94
C GLY A 126 1.24 0.45 -4.77
N ASP A 127 1.77 0.69 -3.57
CA ASP A 127 1.24 0.18 -2.31
C ASP A 127 0.46 1.29 -1.58
N TRP A 128 -0.71 0.96 -1.02
CA TRP A 128 -1.49 1.87 -0.18
C TRP A 128 -2.10 1.14 1.03
N LEU A 129 -2.50 1.89 2.05
CA LEU A 129 -3.29 1.38 3.16
C LEU A 129 -4.76 1.73 2.95
N GLN A 130 -5.65 0.83 3.36
CA GLN A 130 -7.09 1.09 3.36
C GLN A 130 -7.76 0.41 4.55
N SER A 131 -8.97 0.87 4.88
CA SER A 131 -9.87 0.16 5.79
C SER A 131 -10.61 -0.94 5.04
N GLY A 132 -10.70 -2.11 5.68
CA GLY A 132 -11.36 -3.28 5.10
C GLY A 132 -10.62 -3.93 3.92
N GLN A 133 -11.15 -5.07 3.49
CA GLN A 133 -10.49 -5.95 2.51
C GLN A 133 -10.93 -5.67 1.06
N THR A 134 -11.98 -4.90 0.85
CA THR A 134 -12.45 -4.61 -0.50
C THR A 134 -11.54 -3.56 -1.16
N ILE A 135 -10.76 -3.97 -2.15
CA ILE A 135 -9.80 -3.13 -2.89
C ILE A 135 -10.45 -1.86 -3.40
N SER A 136 -9.99 -0.69 -2.96
CA SER A 136 -10.41 0.61 -3.45
C SER A 136 -9.19 1.38 -3.96
N ASN A 137 -8.90 1.26 -5.26
CA ASN A 137 -7.65 1.72 -5.85
C ASN A 137 -7.62 3.28 -5.98
N PRO A 138 -6.75 3.98 -5.23
CA PRO A 138 -6.66 5.44 -5.30
C PRO A 138 -5.93 5.94 -6.55
N TYR A 139 -5.09 5.11 -7.16
CA TYR A 139 -4.24 5.49 -8.31
C TYR A 139 -4.99 5.51 -9.64
N TYR A 140 -6.10 4.78 -9.73
CA TYR A 140 -6.91 4.73 -10.95
C TYR A 140 -8.36 5.16 -10.76
N GLY A 141 -8.82 5.34 -9.51
CA GLY A 141 -10.16 5.79 -9.24
C GLY A 141 -11.21 4.84 -9.77
N LYS A 142 -12.33 5.39 -10.27
CA LYS A 142 -13.46 4.59 -10.76
C LYS A 142 -13.09 3.73 -11.97
N SER A 143 -12.12 4.14 -12.78
CA SER A 143 -11.73 3.42 -14.00
C SER A 143 -11.18 2.02 -13.72
N MET A 144 -10.46 1.83 -12.61
CA MET A 144 -9.93 0.52 -12.19
C MET A 144 -10.03 0.36 -10.68
N LEU A 145 -11.21 0.67 -10.14
CA LEU A 145 -11.44 0.81 -8.70
C LEU A 145 -11.11 -0.46 -7.90
N ARG A 146 -11.25 -1.63 -8.52
CA ARG A 146 -11.01 -2.94 -7.91
C ARG A 146 -9.69 -3.58 -8.36
N CYS A 147 -8.86 -2.86 -9.11
CA CYS A 147 -7.55 -3.37 -9.53
C CYS A 147 -6.57 -3.35 -8.35
N GLY A 148 -6.09 -4.52 -7.97
CA GLY A 148 -5.11 -4.70 -6.91
C GLY A 148 -5.40 -5.92 -6.07
N VAL A 149 -4.54 -6.16 -5.08
CA VAL A 149 -4.63 -7.29 -4.15
C VAL A 149 -4.30 -6.83 -2.73
N ILE A 150 -4.90 -7.48 -1.73
CA ILE A 150 -4.49 -7.32 -0.33
C ILE A 150 -3.23 -8.15 -0.12
N LYS A 151 -2.16 -7.53 0.39
CA LYS A 151 -0.89 -8.18 0.71
C LYS A 151 -0.86 -8.71 2.13
N GLU A 152 -1.28 -7.87 3.09
CA GLU A 152 -1.28 -8.21 4.51
C GLU A 152 -2.27 -7.31 5.27
N GLN A 153 -2.76 -7.82 6.40
CA GLN A 153 -3.39 -6.98 7.42
C GLN A 153 -2.29 -6.49 8.36
N LEU A 154 -2.23 -5.19 8.62
CA LEU A 154 -1.44 -4.67 9.72
C LEU A 154 -2.10 -5.19 11.00
N SER A 155 -1.51 -6.25 11.55
CA SER A 155 -1.90 -6.84 12.82
C SER A 155 -0.76 -6.54 13.75
N GLY A 156 -1.03 -5.78 14.82
CA GLY A 156 0.00 -5.48 15.81
C GLY A 156 0.63 -6.76 16.34
N GLY A 157 1.83 -7.07 15.86
CA GLY A 157 2.66 -8.15 16.38
C GLY A 157 2.03 -9.55 16.36
N LYS A 158 1.82 -10.12 15.17
CA LYS A 158 2.21 -11.52 14.95
C LYS A 158 2.62 -11.66 13.49
N PRO A 159 3.86 -12.07 13.18
CA PRO A 159 4.24 -12.31 11.79
C PRO A 159 3.24 -13.31 11.21
N ALA A 160 2.67 -12.95 10.06
CA ALA A 160 1.99 -13.88 9.19
C ALA A 160 2.88 -15.12 9.11
N SER A 161 2.31 -16.24 9.57
CA SER A 161 2.85 -17.59 9.53
C SER A 161 4.07 -17.67 8.60
N ALA A 162 5.26 -17.72 9.20
CA ALA A 162 6.21 -18.69 8.73
C ALA A 162 5.40 -19.98 8.59
N HIS A 163 5.28 -20.47 7.37
CA HIS A 163 4.92 -21.86 7.19
C HIS A 163 6.02 -22.62 7.93
N GLU A 164 5.70 -23.02 9.15
CA GLU A 164 6.53 -23.88 9.97
C GLU A 164 6.58 -25.21 9.23
N VAL A 165 7.59 -25.34 8.37
CA VAL A 165 8.08 -26.64 7.95
C VAL A 165 8.66 -27.26 9.21
N ASP A 166 7.79 -27.97 9.92
CA ASP A 166 8.16 -28.88 10.97
C ASP A 166 9.33 -29.74 10.47
N ALA A 167 10.47 -29.55 11.13
CA ALA A 167 11.67 -30.32 10.90
C ALA A 167 11.43 -31.73 11.44
N THR A 168 10.78 -32.58 10.64
CA THR A 168 10.84 -34.02 10.84
C THR A 168 12.26 -34.50 10.51
N PRO A 169 12.93 -35.26 11.40
CA PRO A 169 14.30 -35.70 11.18
C PRO A 169 14.39 -36.67 10.01
N ALA A 170 15.51 -36.56 9.30
CA ALA A 170 15.92 -37.36 8.15
C ALA A 170 15.48 -38.83 8.22
N GLY A 171 14.48 -39.17 7.40
CA GLY A 171 14.30 -40.51 6.86
C GLY A 171 15.06 -40.61 5.54
N THR A 172 16.21 -41.28 5.57
CA THR A 172 16.99 -41.64 4.37
C THR A 172 16.11 -42.46 3.41
N MET A 173 15.63 -41.86 2.34
CA MET A 173 15.15 -42.60 1.18
C MET A 173 16.34 -42.91 0.27
N PRO A 174 16.63 -44.19 -0.03
CA PRO A 174 17.64 -44.51 -1.03
C PRO A 174 17.06 -44.18 -2.40
N HIS A 175 17.55 -43.09 -3.01
CA HIS A 175 17.48 -42.98 -4.46
C HIS A 175 18.45 -44.02 -5.03
N SER A 176 17.89 -45.15 -5.48
CA SER A 176 18.59 -46.06 -6.37
C SER A 176 18.97 -45.29 -7.63
N GLY A 177 20.21 -44.79 -7.66
CA GLY A 177 20.81 -44.23 -8.85
C GLY A 177 20.92 -45.34 -9.88
N HIS A 178 20.18 -45.21 -10.98
CA HIS A 178 20.51 -45.96 -12.19
C HIS A 178 21.91 -45.53 -12.62
N SER A 179 22.81 -46.51 -12.68
CA SER A 179 24.17 -46.28 -13.13
C SER A 179 24.18 -45.71 -14.55
N ARG A 180 25.23 -44.95 -14.90
CA ARG A 180 25.38 -44.31 -16.21
C ARG A 180 25.41 -45.30 -17.39
N ALA A 181 25.58 -46.59 -17.10
CA ALA A 181 25.48 -47.69 -18.07
C ALA A 181 24.02 -48.07 -18.43
N GLU A 182 23.03 -47.66 -17.63
CA GLU A 182 21.61 -47.99 -17.83
C GLU A 182 20.88 -46.93 -18.66
N LEU A 183 21.29 -45.65 -18.54
CA LEU A 183 20.82 -44.55 -19.40
C LEU A 183 21.26 -44.72 -20.86
N ASP A 184 22.42 -45.34 -21.09
CA ASP A 184 22.95 -45.56 -22.44
C ASP A 184 22.20 -46.66 -23.22
N ARG A 185 21.34 -47.43 -22.53
CA ARG A 185 20.52 -48.48 -23.15
C ARG A 185 19.15 -47.98 -23.65
N MET A 186 18.73 -46.76 -23.31
CA MET A 186 17.41 -46.22 -23.65
C MET A 186 17.43 -45.14 -24.75
N HIS A 187 18.56 -44.90 -25.43
CA HIS A 187 18.69 -43.82 -26.42
C HIS A 187 18.92 -44.28 -27.87
N LEU A 188 18.46 -45.46 -28.26
CA LEU A 188 18.37 -45.82 -29.67
C LEU A 188 17.13 -45.18 -30.29
N GLY A 189 17.29 -44.01 -30.93
CA GLY A 189 16.31 -43.60 -31.94
C GLY A 189 16.11 -42.13 -32.31
N VAL A 190 17.04 -41.19 -32.08
CA VAL A 190 16.88 -39.83 -32.67
C VAL A 190 18.16 -39.38 -33.39
N PRO A 191 18.19 -39.32 -34.72
CA PRO A 191 19.28 -38.70 -35.46
C PRO A 191 19.16 -37.17 -35.39
N GLY A 192 20.21 -36.48 -34.93
CA GLY A 192 20.46 -35.10 -35.37
C GLY A 192 20.77 -33.99 -34.36
N TYR A 193 21.28 -34.24 -33.16
CA TYR A 193 21.75 -33.14 -32.30
C TYR A 193 23.26 -33.23 -32.02
N LYS A 194 24.05 -32.36 -32.67
CA LYS A 194 25.47 -32.16 -32.37
C LYS A 194 25.62 -31.25 -31.15
N SER A 195 25.95 -31.81 -30.00
CA SER A 195 26.38 -31.07 -28.82
C SER A 195 27.89 -30.81 -28.85
N GLN A 196 28.29 -29.54 -28.71
CA GLN A 196 29.69 -29.12 -28.53
C GLN A 196 30.14 -29.37 -27.07
N PRO A 197 31.39 -29.76 -26.82
CA PRO A 197 31.91 -29.90 -25.45
C PRO A 197 32.37 -28.56 -24.88
N ALA A 198 32.08 -28.38 -23.58
CA ALA A 198 32.62 -27.34 -22.74
C ALA A 198 34.07 -27.69 -22.34
N GLU A 199 35.04 -26.90 -22.79
CA GLU A 199 36.44 -26.98 -22.36
C GLU A 199 36.66 -26.00 -21.19
N SER A 200 36.72 -26.57 -19.98
CA SER A 200 37.35 -25.97 -18.83
C SER A 200 38.85 -26.29 -18.89
N THR A 201 39.71 -25.26 -18.91
CA THR A 201 40.99 -25.20 -18.15
C THR A 201 41.88 -24.05 -18.65
N ARG A 202 42.28 -23.16 -17.73
CA ARG A 202 43.69 -22.95 -17.33
C ARG A 202 43.86 -21.64 -16.52
N PRO A 203 44.58 -21.66 -15.39
CA PRO A 203 45.13 -20.47 -14.74
C PRO A 203 46.60 -20.26 -15.14
N ALA A 204 47.06 -19.01 -15.18
CA ALA A 204 48.47 -18.63 -14.97
C ALA A 204 48.58 -17.11 -14.76
N ALA A 205 49.25 -16.73 -13.68
CA ALA A 205 49.58 -15.37 -13.28
C ALA A 205 50.77 -14.79 -14.07
N CYS A 206 50.75 -13.48 -14.33
CA CYS A 206 51.86 -12.50 -14.41
C CYS A 206 51.31 -11.24 -15.12
N GLY A 207 51.48 -9.99 -14.69
CA GLY A 207 52.32 -9.45 -13.64
C GLY A 207 51.99 -7.99 -13.36
N MET A 208 52.44 -7.56 -12.19
CA MET A 208 52.51 -6.20 -11.67
C MET A 208 53.35 -5.30 -12.59
N SER A 209 53.10 -3.98 -12.52
CA SER A 209 53.97 -2.85 -12.90
C SER A 209 53.60 -2.10 -14.19
N CYS A 210 53.07 -0.88 -14.04
CA CYS A 210 53.87 0.35 -14.15
C CYS A 210 52.98 1.61 -14.03
N CYS A 211 53.23 2.40 -13.00
CA CYS A 211 52.99 3.84 -13.00
C CYS A 211 53.83 4.54 -14.09
N ALA A 212 53.39 5.74 -14.48
CA ALA A 212 54.17 6.91 -14.92
C ALA A 212 54.06 7.38 -16.40
N THR A 213 53.40 8.55 -16.52
CA THR A 213 53.82 9.80 -17.21
C THR A 213 53.75 10.01 -18.73
N LYS A 214 53.28 11.24 -19.04
CA LYS A 214 53.39 12.11 -20.24
C LYS A 214 52.36 11.91 -21.35
N SER A 215 51.53 12.94 -21.58
CA SER A 215 51.93 14.09 -22.40
C SER A 215 51.15 15.36 -22.05
#